data_AF-A0A7J7YDD9-F1
#
_entry.id   AF-A0A7J7YDD9-F1
#
_cell.length_a   1.000
_cell.length_b   1.000
_cell.length_c   1.000
_cell.angle_alpha   90.00
_cell.angle_beta   90.00
_cell.angle_gamma   90.00
#
_symmetry.space_group_name_H-M   'P 1'
#
loop_
_entity.id
_entity.type
_entity.pdbx_description
1 polymer ?
#
loop_
_entity_poly.entity_id
_entity_poly.type
_entity_poly.pdbx_seq_one_letter_code
_entity_poly.pdbx_strand_id
1 'polypeptide(L)'
;MVFFRLSPVPGSGLVVLCLILGIFTVHEPVAFRIPLNDIFRCNSMLTAEKKDVIQHYWDVHVQAFVQNGTVSTKEFLCDKDKTSTTVVPVTPTTLPSPTTTPAQKEKPEIGSYSVNNTNGTCLLATMGLQLNMTQDKVVTVINIKPNTTDFTGSCHSQTALLRLNGSNIKYLDFVFAVKNENRFYLKEVNVSMYLVNGSVFSIANNNLSYWDAPLGSSYMCNKEQTVSVSGAFQINTFYLRVQPFNVIEGKYSTAQDCSADEDNFLVPIAVGAALAGVLILVLLIYLIGLKHHHTGYEQF
;
A
#
# COMPACT_ATOMS: atom_id res chain seq x y z
N MET A 1 8.60 -23.28 17.54
CA MET A 1 9.87 -22.67 17.06
C MET A 1 10.59 -23.75 16.25
N VAL A 2 10.58 -23.66 14.93
CA VAL A 2 11.17 -24.68 14.05
C VAL A 2 12.59 -24.21 13.69
N PHE A 3 13.60 -25.00 14.04
CA PHE A 3 14.98 -24.74 13.70
C PHE A 3 15.38 -25.55 12.45
N PHE A 4 15.98 -24.88 11.47
CA PHE A 4 16.56 -25.52 10.29
C PHE A 4 18.08 -25.58 10.45
N ARG A 5 18.68 -26.76 10.25
CA ARG A 5 20.15 -26.93 10.17
C ARG A 5 20.51 -27.43 8.78
N LEU A 6 21.37 -26.70 8.09
CA LEU A 6 21.93 -27.07 6.79
C LEU A 6 23.23 -27.84 7.01
N SER A 7 23.32 -29.06 6.49
CA SER A 7 24.54 -29.87 6.53
C SER A 7 25.12 -30.02 5.11
N PRO A 8 26.43 -29.77 4.89
CA PRO A 8 27.07 -30.00 3.59
C PRO A 8 27.31 -31.50 3.34
N VAL A 9 27.06 -31.98 2.12
CA VAL A 9 27.55 -33.30 1.65
C VAL A 9 28.61 -33.09 0.57
N PRO A 10 29.79 -33.74 0.65
CA PRO A 10 30.86 -33.54 -0.33
C PRO A 10 30.46 -34.13 -1.69
N GLY A 11 30.56 -33.34 -2.76
CA GLY A 11 30.53 -33.80 -4.15
C GLY A 11 29.17 -33.81 -4.87
N SER A 12 28.04 -33.53 -4.21
CA SER A 12 26.73 -33.45 -4.90
C SER A 12 25.70 -32.64 -4.11
N GLY A 13 25.88 -31.32 -4.02
CA GLY A 13 24.82 -30.36 -3.63
C GLY A 13 24.27 -30.48 -2.19
N LEU A 14 23.51 -29.45 -1.78
CA LEU A 14 22.88 -29.34 -0.45
C LEU A 14 21.50 -30.02 -0.43
N VAL A 15 21.23 -30.74 0.66
CA VAL A 15 19.91 -31.29 1.00
C VAL A 15 19.35 -30.50 2.19
N VAL A 16 18.12 -29.97 2.07
CA VAL A 16 17.40 -29.34 3.19
C VAL A 16 16.73 -30.44 4.00
N LEU A 17 17.32 -30.80 5.14
CA LEU A 17 16.80 -31.84 6.05
C LEU A 17 15.95 -31.21 7.16
N CYS A 18 14.70 -31.66 7.26
CA CYS A 18 13.87 -31.49 8.45
C CYS A 18 14.12 -32.70 9.37
N LEU A 19 14.82 -32.51 10.47
CA LEU A 19 15.09 -33.59 11.43
C LEU A 19 13.89 -33.78 12.38
N ILE A 20 13.08 -34.79 12.08
CA ILE A 20 12.33 -35.53 13.10
C ILE A 20 13.24 -36.64 13.63
N LEU A 21 13.24 -36.88 14.94
CA LEU A 21 14.02 -37.94 15.60
C LEU A 21 13.71 -39.31 14.97
N GLY A 22 14.58 -39.74 14.05
CA GLY A 22 14.52 -41.04 13.38
C GLY A 22 15.47 -41.06 12.18
N ILE A 23 16.37 -42.04 12.12
CA ILE A 23 17.30 -42.21 10.99
C ILE A 23 16.49 -42.72 9.79
N PHE A 24 16.09 -41.79 8.92
CA PHE A 24 15.60 -42.10 7.58
C PHE A 24 16.57 -41.51 6.56
N THR A 25 17.24 -42.39 5.83
CA THR A 25 17.99 -42.03 4.63
C THR A 25 16.99 -41.69 3.53
N VAL A 26 16.75 -40.39 3.33
CA VAL A 26 15.92 -39.90 2.23
C VAL A 26 16.80 -39.83 0.98
N HIS A 27 16.61 -40.78 0.06
CA HIS A 27 17.18 -40.68 -1.27
C HIS A 27 16.20 -39.87 -2.14
N GLU A 28 16.50 -38.59 -2.35
CA GLU A 28 15.67 -37.68 -3.14
C GLU A 28 16.33 -37.36 -4.48
N PRO A 29 15.55 -37.34 -5.59
CA PRO A 29 16.05 -36.86 -6.87
C PRO A 29 16.31 -35.35 -6.80
N VAL A 30 17.48 -34.94 -7.26
CA VAL A 30 17.90 -33.52 -7.27
C VAL A 30 17.02 -32.75 -8.25
N ALA A 31 16.16 -31.86 -7.74
CA ALA A 31 15.23 -31.11 -8.57
C ALA A 31 15.91 -30.01 -9.41
N PHE A 32 16.96 -29.34 -8.88
CA PHE A 32 17.65 -28.24 -9.58
C PHE A 32 19.13 -28.14 -9.16
N ARG A 33 20.03 -27.80 -10.09
CA ARG A 33 21.44 -27.52 -9.81
C ARG A 33 21.70 -26.02 -9.89
N ILE A 34 22.12 -25.42 -8.78
CA ILE A 34 22.43 -24.00 -8.67
C ILE A 34 23.96 -23.86 -8.49
N PRO A 35 24.64 -22.93 -9.21
CA PRO A 35 26.05 -22.64 -8.98
C PRO A 35 26.32 -22.16 -7.54
N LEU A 36 27.41 -22.63 -6.93
CA LEU A 36 27.72 -22.39 -5.50
C LEU A 36 27.97 -20.91 -5.12
N ASN A 37 28.16 -20.03 -6.11
CA ASN A 37 28.52 -18.62 -5.89
C ASN A 37 27.50 -17.64 -6.49
N ASP A 38 26.32 -18.10 -6.89
CA ASP A 38 25.28 -17.24 -7.45
C ASP A 38 24.10 -17.16 -6.49
N ILE A 39 23.45 -16.00 -6.43
CA ILE A 39 22.16 -15.83 -5.75
C ILE A 39 21.11 -16.52 -6.61
N PHE A 40 20.41 -17.50 -6.06
CA PHE A 40 19.20 -17.99 -6.70
C PHE A 40 18.06 -17.01 -6.49
N ARG A 41 17.47 -16.55 -7.59
CA ARG A 41 16.32 -15.66 -7.57
C ARG A 41 15.20 -16.22 -8.43
N CYS A 42 14.01 -16.30 -7.85
CA CYS A 42 12.80 -16.65 -8.58
C CYS A 42 11.61 -15.84 -8.05
N ASN A 43 11.17 -14.89 -8.87
CA ASN A 43 10.00 -14.07 -8.65
C ASN A 43 8.72 -14.81 -9.08
N SER A 44 8.84 -15.72 -10.05
CA SER A 44 7.76 -16.65 -10.40
C SER A 44 7.52 -17.73 -9.35
N MET A 45 6.30 -18.27 -9.34
CA MET A 45 5.91 -19.36 -8.45
C MET A 45 6.62 -20.67 -8.81
N LEU A 46 7.40 -21.19 -7.88
CA LEU A 46 8.01 -22.53 -7.88
C LEU A 46 7.12 -23.48 -7.10
N THR A 47 6.90 -24.67 -7.66
CA THR A 47 6.18 -25.75 -6.98
C THR A 47 7.17 -26.86 -6.68
N ALA A 48 7.30 -27.21 -5.39
CA ALA A 48 8.02 -28.40 -4.96
C ALA A 48 7.00 -29.43 -4.49
N GLU A 49 7.01 -30.60 -5.12
CA GLU A 49 6.11 -31.70 -4.79
C GLU A 49 6.90 -32.79 -4.08
N LYS A 50 6.45 -33.18 -2.89
CA LYS A 50 7.04 -34.28 -2.12
C LYS A 50 5.92 -35.14 -1.53
N LYS A 51 5.76 -36.35 -2.08
CA LYS A 51 4.67 -37.27 -1.74
C LYS A 51 3.32 -36.55 -1.89
N ASP A 52 2.46 -36.55 -0.86
CA ASP A 52 1.13 -35.92 -0.88
C ASP A 52 1.14 -34.44 -0.50
N VAL A 53 2.31 -33.80 -0.42
CA VAL A 53 2.43 -32.39 -0.05
C VAL A 53 2.99 -31.59 -1.21
N ILE A 54 2.17 -30.64 -1.66
CA ILE A 54 2.55 -29.64 -2.66
C ILE A 54 2.92 -28.36 -1.92
N GLN A 55 4.15 -27.90 -2.12
CA GLN A 55 4.67 -26.68 -1.52
C GLN A 55 4.87 -25.63 -2.60
N HIS A 56 4.28 -24.45 -2.39
CA HIS A 56 4.42 -23.32 -3.30
C HIS A 56 5.36 -22.28 -2.69
N TYR A 57 6.40 -21.94 -3.45
CA TYR A 57 7.38 -20.92 -3.10
C TYR A 57 7.31 -19.82 -4.17
N TRP A 58 7.42 -18.56 -3.78
CA TRP A 58 7.49 -17.42 -4.69
C TRP A 58 8.31 -16.32 -4.04
N ASP A 59 8.88 -15.43 -4.86
CA ASP A 59 9.78 -14.35 -4.43
C ASP A 59 10.92 -14.87 -3.55
N VAL A 60 11.57 -15.93 -4.05
CA VAL A 60 12.66 -16.61 -3.33
C VAL A 60 13.98 -15.98 -3.73
N HIS A 61 14.73 -15.50 -2.72
CA HIS A 61 16.10 -14.99 -2.87
C HIS A 61 17.00 -15.68 -1.87
N VAL A 62 17.80 -16.65 -2.34
CA VAL A 62 18.67 -17.45 -1.47
C VAL A 62 20.04 -17.65 -2.09
N GLN A 63 21.09 -17.53 -1.28
CA GLN A 63 22.44 -17.95 -1.63
C GLN A 63 22.92 -18.98 -0.62
N ALA A 64 23.32 -20.15 -1.11
CA ALA A 64 23.98 -21.14 -0.28
C ALA A 64 25.47 -20.82 -0.13
N PHE A 65 26.08 -21.21 1.00
CA PHE A 65 27.53 -21.11 1.24
C PHE A 65 28.14 -19.73 1.00
N VAL A 66 27.69 -18.73 1.76
CA VAL A 66 28.32 -17.39 1.79
C VAL A 66 29.73 -17.49 2.38
N GLN A 67 30.74 -17.66 1.53
CA GLN A 67 32.14 -17.65 1.96
C GLN A 67 32.56 -16.24 2.38
N ASN A 68 33.28 -16.13 3.50
CA ASN A 68 33.80 -14.86 4.04
C ASN A 68 32.73 -13.76 4.30
N GLY A 69 31.47 -14.15 4.54
CA GLY A 69 30.41 -13.23 4.95
C GLY A 69 29.95 -12.23 3.87
N THR A 70 30.40 -12.37 2.63
CA THR A 70 30.03 -11.47 1.52
C THR A 70 29.11 -12.18 0.54
N VAL A 71 27.93 -11.61 0.31
CA VAL A 71 26.92 -12.12 -0.64
C VAL A 71 27.34 -11.81 -2.07
N SER A 72 27.12 -12.74 -3.00
CA SER A 72 27.43 -12.58 -4.42
C SER A 72 26.55 -11.51 -5.06
N THR A 73 26.99 -10.92 -6.16
CA THR A 73 26.19 -9.98 -6.97
C THR A 73 25.63 -10.61 -8.24
N LYS A 74 25.96 -11.89 -8.50
CA LYS A 74 25.51 -12.62 -9.67
C LYS A 74 24.22 -13.38 -9.35
N GLU A 75 23.19 -13.14 -10.13
CA GLU A 75 21.89 -13.80 -9.98
C GLU A 75 21.74 -14.96 -10.97
N PHE A 76 21.32 -16.12 -10.47
CA PHE A 76 20.86 -17.25 -11.26
C PHE A 76 19.33 -17.29 -11.20
N LEU A 77 18.71 -16.93 -12.31
CA LEU A 77 17.25 -16.88 -12.45
C LEU A 77 16.68 -18.28 -12.71
N CYS A 78 15.52 -18.56 -12.12
CA CYS A 78 14.74 -19.75 -12.44
C CYS A 78 14.23 -19.72 -13.89
N ASP A 79 13.96 -20.89 -14.47
CA ASP A 79 13.60 -20.99 -15.89
C ASP A 79 12.28 -20.30 -16.25
N LYS A 80 11.39 -20.10 -15.27
CA LYS A 80 10.14 -19.34 -15.45
C LYS A 80 10.36 -17.83 -15.60
N ASP A 81 11.51 -17.33 -15.14
CA ASP A 81 11.88 -15.91 -15.20
C ASP A 81 12.84 -15.60 -16.35
N LYS A 82 13.32 -16.63 -17.07
CA LYS A 82 14.15 -16.43 -18.28
C LYS A 82 13.23 -16.13 -19.47
N THR A 83 13.09 -14.86 -19.82
CA THR A 83 12.37 -14.43 -21.04
C THR A 83 13.07 -14.94 -22.31
N SER A 84 12.33 -15.64 -23.17
CA SER A 84 12.78 -16.13 -24.48
C SER A 84 12.84 -14.97 -25.50
N THR A 85 14.03 -14.59 -25.92
CA THR A 85 14.24 -13.57 -26.96
C THR A 85 14.12 -14.21 -28.34
N THR A 86 13.00 -14.02 -29.03
CA THR A 86 12.91 -14.24 -30.49
C THR A 86 12.82 -12.88 -31.16
N VAL A 87 13.91 -12.47 -31.79
CA VAL A 87 14.02 -11.22 -32.57
C VAL A 87 13.49 -11.48 -33.97
N VAL A 88 12.48 -10.71 -34.39
CA VAL A 88 12.03 -10.63 -35.80
C VAL A 88 12.49 -9.28 -36.38
N PRO A 89 13.07 -9.22 -37.59
CA PRO A 89 13.62 -7.98 -38.14
C PRO A 89 12.54 -6.96 -38.54
N VAL A 90 12.75 -5.71 -38.14
CA VAL A 90 11.95 -4.53 -38.48
C VAL A 90 12.34 -3.98 -39.86
N THR A 91 11.32 -3.67 -40.69
CA THR A 91 11.47 -2.85 -41.90
C THR A 91 10.75 -1.52 -41.66
N PRO A 92 11.35 -0.34 -41.95
CA PRO A 92 10.73 0.94 -41.67
C PRO A 92 9.87 1.40 -42.85
N THR A 93 8.62 1.79 -42.59
CA THR A 93 7.86 2.63 -43.53
C THR A 93 7.00 3.62 -42.75
N THR A 94 7.27 4.89 -43.04
CA THR A 94 6.70 6.13 -42.51
C THR A 94 5.30 6.43 -43.07
N LEU A 95 4.34 6.75 -42.19
CA LEU A 95 3.33 7.81 -42.37
C LEU A 95 2.60 8.08 -41.03
N PRO A 96 2.29 9.34 -40.66
CA PRO A 96 1.74 9.64 -39.34
C PRO A 96 0.26 9.26 -39.21
N SER A 97 -0.09 8.60 -38.11
CA SER A 97 -1.47 8.34 -37.68
C SER A 97 -1.61 8.67 -36.19
N PRO A 98 -2.80 9.08 -35.73
CA PRO A 98 -2.97 9.98 -34.61
C PRO A 98 -2.69 9.30 -33.28
N THR A 99 -2.06 10.06 -32.38
CA THR A 99 -1.75 9.67 -31.01
C THR A 99 -3.02 9.30 -30.26
N THR A 100 -3.27 8.01 -30.06
CA THR A 100 -4.22 7.54 -29.05
C THR A 100 -3.61 7.75 -27.67
N THR A 101 -4.13 8.74 -26.95
CA THR A 101 -3.88 9.00 -25.53
C THR A 101 -4.02 7.71 -24.70
N PRO A 102 -3.13 7.42 -23.73
CA PRO A 102 -3.30 6.29 -22.82
C PRO A 102 -4.60 6.45 -22.03
N ALA A 103 -5.42 5.41 -21.95
CA ALA A 103 -6.67 5.40 -21.20
C ALA A 103 -6.43 5.86 -19.76
N GLN A 104 -7.05 6.98 -19.38
CA GLN A 104 -7.05 7.49 -18.01
C GLN A 104 -7.67 6.43 -17.11
N LYS A 105 -6.92 5.98 -16.09
CA LYS A 105 -7.41 5.05 -15.06
C LYS A 105 -8.68 5.66 -14.44
N GLU A 106 -9.82 5.02 -14.67
CA GLU A 106 -11.14 5.55 -14.31
C GLU A 106 -11.27 5.62 -12.78
N LYS A 107 -11.37 6.85 -12.24
CA LYS A 107 -11.58 7.08 -10.81
C LYS A 107 -13.01 6.66 -10.43
N PRO A 108 -13.22 6.01 -9.27
CA PRO A 108 -14.56 5.61 -8.84
C PRO A 108 -15.43 6.84 -8.52
N GLU A 109 -16.73 6.69 -8.71
CA GLU A 109 -17.73 7.66 -8.26
C GLU A 109 -17.70 7.78 -6.73
N ILE A 110 -17.96 8.99 -6.23
CA ILE A 110 -17.95 9.27 -4.79
C ILE A 110 -19.34 8.98 -4.23
N GLY A 111 -19.42 8.09 -3.25
CA GLY A 111 -20.65 7.82 -2.49
C GLY A 111 -20.71 8.62 -1.19
N SER A 112 -21.92 8.94 -0.75
CA SER A 112 -22.20 9.55 0.55
C SER A 112 -23.16 8.67 1.34
N TYR A 113 -22.76 8.27 2.54
CA TYR A 113 -23.44 7.31 3.39
C TYR A 113 -23.72 7.94 4.75
N SER A 114 -24.95 7.80 5.23
CA SER A 114 -25.39 8.36 6.51
C SER A 114 -26.14 7.29 7.31
N VAL A 115 -25.48 6.75 8.33
CA VAL A 115 -26.07 5.74 9.21
C VAL A 115 -26.72 6.44 10.39
N ASN A 116 -27.98 6.13 10.61
CA ASN A 116 -28.76 6.66 11.73
C ASN A 116 -28.98 5.58 12.78
N ASN A 117 -29.00 5.99 14.04
CA ASN A 117 -29.45 5.20 15.18
C ASN A 117 -30.67 5.88 15.83
N THR A 118 -31.18 5.34 16.93
CA THR A 118 -32.32 5.90 17.68
C THR A 118 -32.12 7.36 18.10
N ASN A 119 -30.87 7.76 18.37
CA ASN A 119 -30.51 9.11 18.84
C ASN A 119 -30.08 10.07 17.71
N GLY A 120 -30.28 9.70 16.44
CA GLY A 120 -29.88 10.49 15.27
C GLY A 120 -28.74 9.87 14.46
N THR A 121 -28.15 10.65 13.55
CA THR A 121 -27.01 10.20 12.74
C THR A 121 -25.82 9.88 13.62
N CYS A 122 -25.20 8.73 13.37
CA CYS A 122 -24.10 8.22 14.19
C CYS A 122 -22.86 7.85 13.37
N LEU A 123 -22.97 7.80 12.04
CA LEU A 123 -21.81 7.63 11.17
C LEU A 123 -22.08 8.35 9.85
N LEU A 124 -21.12 9.18 9.44
CA LEU A 124 -21.07 9.77 8.11
C LEU A 124 -19.83 9.28 7.37
N ALA A 125 -19.98 8.94 6.11
CA ALA A 125 -18.90 8.52 5.25
C ALA A 125 -19.11 9.07 3.84
N THR A 126 -18.09 9.70 3.27
CA THR A 126 -18.07 10.17 1.89
C THR A 126 -16.78 9.65 1.29
N MET A 127 -16.87 8.78 0.30
CA MET A 127 -15.70 8.17 -0.31
C MET A 127 -16.04 7.52 -1.65
N GLY A 128 -15.13 7.65 -2.62
CA GLY A 128 -15.05 6.77 -3.76
C GLY A 128 -14.25 5.51 -3.41
N LEU A 129 -14.73 4.35 -3.84
CA LEU A 129 -14.14 3.06 -3.49
C LEU A 129 -13.80 2.26 -4.74
N GLN A 130 -12.55 1.79 -4.81
CA GLN A 130 -12.07 0.87 -5.82
C GLN A 130 -11.51 -0.37 -5.12
N LEU A 131 -12.13 -1.51 -5.36
CA LEU A 131 -11.75 -2.80 -4.80
C LEU A 131 -10.72 -3.45 -5.72
N ASN A 132 -9.59 -3.87 -5.17
CA ASN A 132 -8.53 -4.57 -5.89
C ASN A 132 -8.35 -5.96 -5.29
N MET A 133 -8.74 -6.98 -6.04
CA MET A 133 -8.74 -8.37 -5.60
C MET A 133 -7.85 -9.22 -6.51
N THR A 134 -7.05 -10.09 -5.91
CA THR A 134 -6.18 -11.02 -6.63
C THR A 134 -6.66 -12.44 -6.37
N GLN A 135 -7.10 -13.14 -7.42
CA GLN A 135 -7.46 -14.55 -7.36
C GLN A 135 -6.80 -15.30 -8.51
N ASP A 136 -6.16 -16.43 -8.24
CA ASP A 136 -5.45 -17.23 -9.25
C ASP A 136 -4.46 -16.42 -10.11
N LYS A 137 -3.81 -15.42 -9.49
CA LYS A 137 -2.89 -14.42 -10.11
C LYS A 137 -3.56 -13.46 -11.10
N VAL A 138 -4.89 -13.49 -11.21
CA VAL A 138 -5.67 -12.51 -11.96
C VAL A 138 -6.07 -11.39 -11.00
N VAL A 139 -5.63 -10.18 -11.33
CA VAL A 139 -6.03 -8.97 -10.61
C VAL A 139 -7.34 -8.47 -11.20
N THR A 140 -8.37 -8.38 -10.36
CA THR A 140 -9.67 -7.83 -10.69
C THR A 140 -9.86 -6.52 -9.95
N VAL A 141 -10.20 -5.47 -10.69
CA VAL A 141 -10.48 -4.15 -10.13
C VAL A 141 -11.95 -3.83 -10.31
N ILE A 142 -12.64 -3.50 -9.22
CA ILE A 142 -14.07 -3.19 -9.21
C ILE A 142 -14.27 -1.82 -8.59
N ASN A 143 -14.78 -0.86 -9.37
CA ASN A 143 -15.22 0.42 -8.85
C ASN A 143 -16.63 0.26 -8.24
N ILE A 144 -16.80 0.68 -6.99
CA ILE A 144 -18.12 0.75 -6.36
C ILE A 144 -18.91 1.86 -7.03
N LYS A 145 -20.17 1.57 -7.36
CA LYS A 145 -21.11 2.52 -7.93
C LYS A 145 -22.16 2.86 -6.88
N PRO A 146 -22.12 4.06 -6.28
CA PRO A 146 -23.04 4.43 -5.19
C PRO A 146 -24.52 4.38 -5.59
N ASN A 147 -24.84 4.64 -6.86
CA ASN A 147 -26.21 4.61 -7.39
C ASN A 147 -26.85 3.21 -7.43
N THR A 148 -26.05 2.15 -7.32
CA THR A 148 -26.48 0.74 -7.44
C THR A 148 -26.01 -0.10 -6.25
N THR A 149 -25.47 0.56 -5.22
CA THR A 149 -24.98 -0.06 -3.99
C THR A 149 -25.79 0.50 -2.84
N ASP A 150 -26.54 -0.36 -2.18
CA ASP A 150 -27.25 -0.03 -0.95
C ASP A 150 -26.28 0.02 0.23
N PHE A 151 -26.68 0.72 1.29
CA PHE A 151 -25.93 0.74 2.53
C PHE A 151 -26.82 0.56 3.75
N THR A 152 -26.26 -0.05 4.77
CA THR A 152 -26.85 -0.21 6.09
C THR A 152 -25.77 0.01 7.15
N GLY A 153 -26.14 0.04 8.42
CA GLY A 153 -25.17 0.20 9.48
C GLY A 153 -25.80 0.22 10.86
N SER A 154 -24.94 0.27 11.87
CA SER A 154 -25.35 0.45 13.26
C SER A 154 -24.21 1.07 14.05
N CYS A 155 -24.54 1.83 15.10
CA CYS A 155 -23.54 2.37 16.01
C CYS A 155 -23.86 1.96 17.44
N HIS A 156 -22.84 1.50 18.14
CA HIS A 156 -22.84 1.20 19.56
C HIS A 156 -21.85 2.14 20.25
N SER A 157 -21.68 2.00 21.56
CA SER A 157 -20.76 2.85 22.35
C SER A 157 -19.30 2.72 21.94
N GLN A 158 -18.87 1.54 21.48
CA GLN A 158 -17.46 1.22 21.19
C GLN A 158 -17.20 0.88 19.72
N THR A 159 -18.24 0.60 18.95
CA THR A 159 -18.12 0.17 17.55
C THR A 159 -19.17 0.83 16.67
N ALA A 160 -18.81 1.14 15.43
CA ALA A 160 -19.75 1.61 14.41
C ALA A 160 -19.51 0.84 13.11
N LEU A 161 -20.59 0.39 12.48
CA LEU A 161 -20.59 -0.41 11.27
C LEU A 161 -21.20 0.41 10.12
N LEU A 162 -20.47 0.47 9.02
CA LEU A 162 -21.00 0.80 7.70
C LEU A 162 -20.91 -0.46 6.83
N ARG A 163 -22.05 -0.95 6.36
CA ARG A 163 -22.16 -2.08 5.44
C ARG A 163 -22.63 -1.58 4.09
N LEU A 164 -21.90 -1.93 3.04
CA LEU A 164 -22.32 -1.74 1.65
C LEU A 164 -22.73 -3.09 1.07
N ASN A 165 -23.81 -3.13 0.29
CA ASN A 165 -24.31 -4.33 -0.37
C ASN A 165 -24.88 -3.98 -1.74
N GLY A 166 -24.72 -4.88 -2.70
CA GLY A 166 -25.18 -4.69 -4.08
C GLY A 166 -25.36 -6.03 -4.78
N SER A 167 -25.61 -6.01 -6.09
CA SER A 167 -25.86 -7.23 -6.88
C SER A 167 -24.72 -8.26 -6.77
N ASN A 168 -23.46 -7.81 -6.89
CA ASN A 168 -22.28 -8.67 -6.82
C ASN A 168 -21.58 -8.61 -5.45
N ILE A 169 -22.06 -7.79 -4.51
CA ILE A 169 -21.45 -7.59 -3.20
C ILE A 169 -22.46 -8.02 -2.15
N LYS A 170 -22.25 -9.21 -1.58
CA LYS A 170 -23.11 -9.72 -0.51
C LYS A 170 -23.02 -8.80 0.71
N TYR A 171 -21.80 -8.44 1.10
CA TYR A 171 -21.54 -7.38 2.06
C TYR A 171 -20.09 -6.90 1.94
N LEU A 172 -19.87 -5.62 2.18
CA LEU A 172 -18.58 -4.99 2.43
C LEU A 172 -18.73 -4.14 3.69
N ASP A 173 -18.14 -4.61 4.78
CA ASP A 173 -18.24 -4.02 6.09
C ASP A 173 -16.98 -3.21 6.41
N PHE A 174 -17.20 -1.97 6.84
CA PHE A 174 -16.21 -1.13 7.50
C PHE A 174 -16.62 -0.99 8.97
N VAL A 175 -15.81 -1.53 9.88
CA VAL A 175 -16.05 -1.43 11.32
C VAL A 175 -15.04 -0.48 11.93
N PHE A 176 -15.58 0.58 12.51
CA PHE A 176 -14.85 1.55 13.29
C PHE A 176 -14.90 1.17 14.76
N ALA A 177 -13.82 1.43 15.49
CA ALA A 177 -13.76 1.23 16.92
C ALA A 177 -13.18 2.45 17.64
N VAL A 178 -13.53 2.59 18.91
CA VAL A 178 -12.89 3.57 19.80
C VAL A 178 -11.53 3.03 20.27
N LYS A 179 -10.53 3.90 20.24
CA LYS A 179 -9.15 3.67 20.71
C LYS A 179 -8.85 4.67 21.82
N ASN A 180 -8.39 4.17 22.96
CA ASN A 180 -7.99 4.99 24.11
C ASN A 180 -9.08 5.99 24.57
N GLU A 181 -10.35 5.62 24.43
CA GLU A 181 -11.55 6.40 24.83
C GLU A 181 -11.77 7.74 24.11
N ASN A 182 -10.81 8.26 23.35
CA ASN A 182 -10.88 9.60 22.77
C ASN A 182 -10.60 9.66 21.27
N ARG A 183 -10.29 8.53 20.62
CA ARG A 183 -10.02 8.45 19.18
C ARG A 183 -10.85 7.33 18.56
N PHE A 184 -11.11 7.44 17.26
CA PHE A 184 -11.66 6.35 16.47
C PHE A 184 -10.66 5.94 15.40
N TYR A 185 -10.82 4.72 14.89
CA TYR A 185 -10.05 4.20 13.78
C TYR A 185 -10.86 3.12 13.05
N LEU A 186 -10.49 2.82 11.81
CA LEU A 186 -10.96 1.65 11.09
C LEU A 186 -10.25 0.42 11.63
N LYS A 187 -11.01 -0.43 12.34
CA LYS A 187 -10.53 -1.65 13.01
C LYS A 187 -10.67 -2.88 12.12
N GLU A 188 -11.78 -3.00 11.40
CA GLU A 188 -12.08 -4.19 10.62
C GLU A 188 -12.63 -3.84 9.24
N VAL A 189 -12.18 -4.62 8.26
CA VAL A 189 -12.84 -4.73 6.96
C VAL A 189 -13.19 -6.19 6.72
N ASN A 190 -14.43 -6.45 6.35
CA ASN A 190 -14.92 -7.80 6.05
C ASN A 190 -15.75 -7.75 4.76
N VAL A 191 -15.34 -8.52 3.75
CA VAL A 191 -15.96 -8.53 2.43
C VAL A 191 -16.43 -9.93 2.07
N SER A 192 -17.57 -10.02 1.41
CA SER A 192 -18.02 -11.20 0.68
C SER A 192 -18.69 -10.76 -0.61
N MET A 193 -18.20 -11.27 -1.74
CA MET A 193 -18.68 -10.92 -3.08
C MET A 193 -18.87 -12.17 -3.95
N TYR A 194 -19.75 -12.04 -4.95
CA TYR A 194 -19.95 -13.03 -5.98
C TYR A 194 -19.11 -12.68 -7.20
N LEU A 195 -18.34 -13.64 -7.69
CA LEU A 195 -17.59 -13.49 -8.92
C LEU A 195 -18.45 -13.87 -10.13
N VAL A 196 -18.02 -13.39 -11.30
CA VAL A 196 -18.64 -13.70 -12.59
C VAL A 196 -18.70 -15.20 -12.90
N ASN A 197 -17.79 -16.00 -12.33
CA ASN A 197 -17.76 -17.46 -12.45
C ASN A 197 -18.70 -18.17 -11.44
N GLY A 198 -19.46 -17.43 -10.64
CA GLY A 198 -20.37 -17.95 -9.62
C GLY A 198 -19.71 -18.33 -8.29
N SER A 199 -18.38 -18.22 -8.19
CA SER A 199 -17.66 -18.45 -6.92
C SER A 199 -17.83 -17.29 -5.95
N VAL A 200 -17.60 -17.55 -4.66
CA VAL A 200 -17.65 -16.53 -3.60
C VAL A 200 -16.23 -16.18 -3.18
N PHE A 201 -15.92 -14.90 -3.15
CA PHE A 201 -14.68 -14.38 -2.56
C PHE A 201 -15.00 -13.69 -1.25
N SER A 202 -14.38 -14.17 -0.17
CA SER A 202 -14.59 -13.63 1.16
C SER A 202 -13.25 -13.46 1.89
N ILE A 203 -13.03 -12.27 2.44
CA ILE A 203 -11.81 -11.92 3.18
C ILE A 203 -12.20 -10.99 4.34
N ALA A 204 -11.58 -11.20 5.50
CA ALA A 204 -11.75 -10.34 6.66
C ALA A 204 -10.39 -10.04 7.30
N ASN A 205 -10.22 -8.82 7.80
CA ASN A 205 -9.12 -8.43 8.67
C ASN A 205 -9.66 -7.54 9.76
N ASN A 206 -9.50 -7.96 11.02
CA ASN A 206 -10.03 -7.31 12.21
C ASN A 206 -8.97 -6.60 13.07
N ASN A 207 -7.75 -6.47 12.54
CA ASN A 207 -6.61 -5.84 13.21
C ASN A 207 -6.02 -4.71 12.36
N LEU A 208 -6.89 -3.88 11.79
CA LEU A 208 -6.53 -2.70 11.03
C LEU A 208 -6.34 -1.50 11.98
N SER A 209 -5.56 -0.50 11.53
CA SER A 209 -5.34 0.76 12.25
C SER A 209 -5.29 1.95 11.27
N TYR A 210 -6.30 2.06 10.40
CA TYR A 210 -6.41 3.15 9.42
C TYR A 210 -7.35 4.26 9.91
N TRP A 211 -7.24 5.44 9.29
CA TRP A 211 -8.16 6.58 9.48
C TRP A 211 -8.32 7.02 10.95
N ASP A 212 -7.20 7.01 11.67
CA ASP A 212 -7.15 7.32 13.09
C ASP A 212 -7.35 8.84 13.31
N ALA A 213 -8.41 9.23 14.03
CA ALA A 213 -8.70 10.63 14.36
C ALA A 213 -9.41 10.78 15.73
N PRO A 214 -9.37 11.97 16.37
CA PRO A 214 -10.11 12.24 17.60
C PRO A 214 -11.63 12.03 17.48
N LEU A 215 -12.27 11.50 18.51
CA LEU A 215 -13.73 11.46 18.62
C LEU A 215 -14.31 12.88 18.58
N GLY A 216 -15.45 13.03 17.90
CA GLY A 216 -16.07 14.34 17.67
C GLY A 216 -15.41 15.16 16.55
N SER A 217 -14.40 14.60 15.86
CA SER A 217 -13.83 15.12 14.61
C SER A 217 -14.11 14.17 13.44
N SER A 218 -13.76 14.57 12.22
CA SER A 218 -13.78 13.69 11.03
C SER A 218 -12.35 13.42 10.57
N TYR A 219 -12.10 12.25 9.98
CA TYR A 219 -10.87 11.99 9.23
C TYR A 219 -11.11 12.34 7.76
N MET A 220 -10.21 13.08 7.11
CA MET A 220 -10.34 13.47 5.71
C MET A 220 -9.05 13.23 4.93
N CYS A 221 -9.18 12.69 3.72
CA CYS A 221 -8.06 12.56 2.79
C CYS A 221 -8.53 12.74 1.34
N ASN A 222 -8.04 13.80 0.70
CA ASN A 222 -8.36 14.09 -0.70
C ASN A 222 -7.52 13.27 -1.68
N LYS A 223 -6.30 12.87 -1.27
CA LYS A 223 -5.39 12.02 -2.06
C LYS A 223 -5.90 10.57 -2.05
N GLU A 224 -5.50 9.81 -3.07
CA GLU A 224 -5.77 8.36 -3.11
C GLU A 224 -5.06 7.68 -1.94
N GLN A 225 -5.80 6.87 -1.17
CA GLN A 225 -5.25 6.04 -0.10
C GLN A 225 -5.59 4.58 -0.31
N THR A 226 -4.64 3.70 -0.01
CA THR A 226 -4.82 2.25 -0.09
C THR A 226 -4.91 1.64 1.31
N VAL A 227 -6.03 0.97 1.57
CA VAL A 227 -6.23 0.11 2.75
C VAL A 227 -5.86 -1.31 2.36
N SER A 228 -4.80 -1.84 2.97
CA SER A 228 -4.37 -3.23 2.75
C SER A 228 -5.12 -4.15 3.71
N VAL A 229 -6.10 -4.88 3.20
CA VAL A 229 -6.91 -5.82 4.00
C VAL A 229 -6.20 -7.16 4.09
N SER A 230 -5.67 -7.66 2.97
CA SER A 230 -4.84 -8.86 2.89
C SER A 230 -3.90 -8.80 1.66
N GLY A 231 -3.01 -9.78 1.49
CA GLY A 231 -2.19 -9.88 0.28
C GLY A 231 -3.00 -10.09 -1.01
N ALA A 232 -4.24 -10.56 -0.91
CA ALA A 232 -5.15 -10.79 -2.03
C ALA A 232 -6.25 -9.72 -2.15
N PHE A 233 -6.34 -8.76 -1.23
CA PHE A 233 -7.39 -7.75 -1.25
C PHE A 233 -6.94 -6.41 -0.68
N GLN A 234 -7.10 -5.37 -1.48
CA GLN A 234 -6.83 -3.98 -1.15
C GLN A 234 -8.01 -3.10 -1.55
N ILE A 235 -8.21 -2.00 -0.83
CA ILE A 235 -9.24 -1.01 -1.12
C ILE A 235 -8.56 0.33 -1.36
N ASN A 236 -8.69 0.86 -2.57
CA ASN A 236 -8.29 2.22 -2.88
C ASN A 236 -9.48 3.15 -2.60
N THR A 237 -9.20 4.23 -1.87
CA THR A 237 -10.19 5.23 -1.46
C THR A 237 -9.84 6.58 -2.06
N PHE A 238 -10.86 7.32 -2.46
CA PHE A 238 -10.75 8.62 -3.13
C PHE A 238 -11.69 9.62 -2.45
N TYR A 239 -11.22 10.85 -2.19
CA TYR A 239 -12.01 11.89 -1.51
C TYR A 239 -12.65 11.39 -0.21
N LEU A 240 -11.85 10.67 0.59
CA LEU A 240 -12.29 10.03 1.80
C LEU A 240 -12.61 11.09 2.86
N ARG A 241 -13.79 11.01 3.46
CA ARG A 241 -14.12 11.68 4.72
C ARG A 241 -15.03 10.80 5.57
N VAL A 242 -14.60 10.48 6.78
CA VAL A 242 -15.34 9.59 7.69
C VAL A 242 -15.44 10.19 9.08
N GLN A 243 -16.60 10.02 9.70
CA GLN A 243 -16.84 10.37 11.09
C GLN A 243 -17.84 9.37 11.70
N PRO A 244 -17.36 8.36 12.42
CA PRO A 244 -18.20 7.53 13.27
C PRO A 244 -18.47 8.20 14.63
N PHE A 245 -19.49 7.72 15.31
CA PHE A 245 -19.92 8.12 16.66
C PHE A 245 -20.50 9.53 16.73
N ASN A 246 -19.84 10.47 17.41
CA ASN A 246 -20.34 11.79 17.81
C ASN A 246 -20.56 12.71 16.59
N VAL A 247 -21.58 12.42 15.77
CA VAL A 247 -22.06 13.25 14.67
C VAL A 247 -23.15 14.17 15.22
N ILE A 248 -22.97 15.47 15.02
CA ILE A 248 -23.88 16.51 15.51
C ILE A 248 -24.62 17.09 14.30
N GLU A 249 -25.96 17.20 14.39
CA GLU A 249 -26.82 17.71 13.31
C GLU A 249 -26.70 17.00 11.96
N GLY A 250 -26.22 15.75 11.92
CA GLY A 250 -26.01 15.04 10.65
C GLY A 250 -24.93 15.68 9.76
N LYS A 251 -24.00 16.44 10.33
CA LYS A 251 -22.92 17.11 9.61
C LYS A 251 -21.56 16.64 10.12
N TYR A 252 -20.56 16.71 9.23
CA TYR A 252 -19.18 16.48 9.64
C TYR A 252 -18.66 17.59 10.54
N SER A 253 -17.97 17.20 11.60
CA SER A 253 -17.13 18.06 12.44
C SER A 253 -15.83 18.42 11.73
N THR A 254 -14.98 19.20 12.42
CA THR A 254 -13.62 19.56 11.97
C THR A 254 -12.86 18.33 11.46
N ALA A 255 -12.21 18.48 10.31
CA ALA A 255 -11.48 17.40 9.66
C ALA A 255 -10.01 17.36 10.10
N GLN A 256 -9.55 16.19 10.50
CA GLN A 256 -8.14 15.84 10.56
C GLN A 256 -7.70 15.38 9.16
N ASP A 257 -6.89 16.20 8.50
CA ASP A 257 -6.38 15.87 7.17
C ASP A 257 -5.24 14.84 7.26
N CYS A 258 -5.24 13.86 6.35
CA CYS A 258 -4.20 12.85 6.19
C CYS A 258 -2.83 13.42 5.78
N SER A 259 -2.79 14.65 5.26
CA SER A 259 -1.58 15.33 4.75
C SER A 259 -1.11 16.46 5.67
N ALA A 260 -1.64 16.59 6.89
CA ALA A 260 -1.28 17.67 7.81
C ALA A 260 0.22 17.69 8.21
N ASP A 261 0.97 16.62 7.92
CA ASP A 261 2.42 16.54 8.11
C ASP A 261 3.25 16.96 6.87
N GLU A 262 2.64 17.36 5.76
CA GLU A 262 3.33 17.99 4.60
C GLU A 262 3.49 19.51 4.80
N ASP A 263 3.99 19.95 5.97
CA ASP A 263 4.53 21.30 6.18
C ASP A 263 5.89 21.50 5.45
N ASN A 264 6.06 20.88 4.28
CA ASN A 264 7.21 21.05 3.40
C ASN A 264 7.30 22.46 2.81
N PHE A 265 6.29 23.31 3.02
CA PHE A 265 6.34 24.74 2.66
C PHE A 265 6.85 25.62 3.81
N LEU A 266 6.78 25.16 5.06
CA LEU A 266 7.20 25.94 6.22
C LEU A 266 8.73 26.11 6.25
N VAL A 267 9.47 25.06 5.86
CA VAL A 267 10.94 25.10 5.77
C VAL A 267 11.41 26.06 4.66
N PRO A 268 10.95 25.98 3.39
CA PRO A 268 11.31 26.97 2.36
C PRO A 268 10.92 28.41 2.69
N ILE A 269 9.76 28.63 3.33
CA ILE A 269 9.30 29.98 3.72
C ILE A 269 10.22 30.55 4.82
N ALA A 270 10.55 29.76 5.84
CA ALA A 270 11.46 30.18 6.91
C ALA A 270 12.86 30.49 6.37
N VAL A 271 13.39 29.65 5.47
CA VAL A 271 14.69 29.88 4.81
C VAL A 271 14.65 31.13 3.93
N GLY A 272 13.57 31.33 3.16
CA GLY A 272 13.37 32.52 2.33
C GLY A 272 13.31 33.82 3.14
N ALA A 273 12.58 33.81 4.26
CA ALA A 273 12.49 34.96 5.16
C ALA A 273 13.84 35.30 5.82
N ALA A 274 14.60 34.29 6.24
CA ALA A 274 15.93 34.49 6.81
C ALA A 274 16.91 35.10 5.80
N LEU A 275 16.94 34.58 4.56
CA LEU A 275 17.79 35.10 3.49
C LEU A 275 17.45 36.55 3.13
N ALA A 276 16.15 36.89 3.03
CA ALA A 276 15.71 38.25 2.76
C ALA A 276 16.10 39.21 3.89
N GLY A 277 15.94 38.80 5.16
CA GLY A 277 16.36 39.59 6.32
C GLY A 277 17.85 39.91 6.33
N VAL A 278 18.70 38.92 6.00
CA VAL A 278 20.16 39.12 5.92
C VAL A 278 20.52 40.09 4.79
N LEU A 279 19.90 39.97 3.61
CA LEU A 279 20.13 40.89 2.50
C LEU A 279 19.78 42.34 2.86
N ILE A 280 18.63 42.56 3.51
CA ILE A 280 18.21 43.89 3.96
C ILE A 280 19.22 44.46 4.96
N LEU A 281 19.69 43.64 5.91
CA LEU A 281 20.68 44.08 6.90
C LEU A 281 22.00 44.51 6.23
N VAL A 282 22.50 43.74 5.27
CA VAL A 282 23.72 44.08 4.52
C VAL A 282 23.55 45.39 3.74
N LEU A 283 22.39 45.60 3.11
CA LEU A 283 22.09 46.85 2.39
C LEU A 283 22.03 48.07 3.33
N LEU A 284 21.45 47.93 4.51
CA LEU A 284 21.43 49.01 5.50
C LEU A 284 22.84 49.37 5.98
N ILE A 285 23.68 48.37 6.27
CA ILE A 285 25.08 48.59 6.65
C ILE A 285 25.84 49.29 5.52
N TYR A 286 25.65 48.84 4.28
CA TYR A 286 26.29 49.44 3.11
C TYR A 286 25.89 50.90 2.90
N LEU A 287 24.59 51.23 3.00
CA LEU A 287 24.09 52.60 2.84
C LEU A 287 24.62 53.53 3.94
N ILE A 288 24.72 53.07 5.18
CA ILE A 288 25.29 53.85 6.29
C ILE A 288 26.80 54.07 6.06
N GLY A 289 27.53 53.04 5.61
CA GLY A 289 28.95 53.13 5.27
C GLY A 289 29.23 54.09 4.11
N LEU A 290 28.37 54.10 3.08
CA LEU A 290 28.47 55.02 1.96
C LEU A 290 28.18 56.47 2.38
N LYS A 291 27.19 56.66 3.27
CA LYS A 291 26.83 57.98 3.81
C LYS A 291 27.97 58.60 4.64
N HIS A 292 28.84 57.79 5.23
CA HIS A 292 29.98 58.26 6.02
C HIS A 292 31.22 58.64 5.18
N HIS A 293 31.33 58.19 3.93
CA HIS A 293 32.48 58.49 3.06
C HIS A 293 32.40 59.83 2.31
N HIS A 294 31.23 60.49 2.30
CA HIS A 294 31.03 61.77 1.60
C HIS A 294 31.35 63.02 2.44
N THR A 295 31.95 62.87 3.64
CA THR A 295 32.21 64.00 4.55
C THR A 295 33.69 64.09 4.95
N GLY A 296 34.59 64.12 3.97
CA GLY A 296 36.03 64.19 4.25
C GLY A 296 36.92 64.42 3.04
N TYR A 297 36.59 65.40 2.20
CA TYR A 297 37.57 66.04 1.31
C TYR A 297 37.28 67.54 1.29
N GLU A 298 37.75 68.24 2.33
CA GLU A 298 38.08 69.65 2.20
C GLU A 298 39.59 69.70 1.94
N GLN A 299 39.93 70.28 0.79
CA GLN A 299 41.29 70.66 0.43
C GLN A 299 41.67 71.94 1.20
N PHE A 300 42.97 72.10 1.43
CA PHE A 300 43.70 73.22 2.06
C PHE A 300 43.90 73.13 3.58
#